data_AF-A0A7J2LRZ3-F1
#
_entry.id   AF-A0A7J2LRZ3-F1
#
_cell.length_a   1.000
_cell.length_b   1.000
_cell.length_c   1.000
_cell.angle_alpha   90.00
_cell.angle_beta   90.00
_cell.angle_gamma   90.00
#
_symmetry.space_group_name_H-M   'P 1'
#
loop_
_entity.id
_entity.type
_entity.pdbx_description
1 polymer ?
#
loop_
_entity_poly.entity_id
_entity_poly.type
_entity_poly.pdbx_seq_one_letter_code
_entity_poly.pdbx_strand_id
1 'polypeptide(L)'
;MAKFLRIDHLLEENPFALSGGEKLRVALASVLILDPKILLFDEPTRGIDWETKLSFLSNIKQLVHTRTIVLATHDVELLAELNVNDVIVLNDGRVVLTGNKREVLSNPAIEKYGLVRPKITYLMKSLGAEGIVSINEALKSIRCLK
;
A
#
# COMPACT_ATOMS: atom_id res chain seq x y z
N MET A 1 -18.30 -6.82 -10.44
CA MET A 1 -17.25 -7.20 -9.47
C MET A 1 -16.10 -7.96 -10.13
N ALA A 2 -16.33 -9.11 -10.78
CA ALA A 2 -15.26 -9.93 -11.36
C ALA A 2 -14.33 -9.18 -12.34
N LYS A 3 -14.89 -8.42 -13.30
CA LYS A 3 -14.10 -7.58 -14.23
C LYS A 3 -13.29 -6.48 -13.52
N PHE A 4 -13.88 -5.84 -12.51
CA PHE A 4 -13.20 -4.82 -11.70
C PHE A 4 -11.95 -5.40 -11.02
N LEU A 5 -12.06 -6.60 -10.48
CA LEU A 5 -10.95 -7.30 -9.85
C LEU A 5 -10.07 -8.08 -10.83
N ARG A 6 -10.39 -8.10 -12.13
CA ARG A 6 -9.70 -8.86 -13.18
C ARG A 6 -9.66 -10.37 -12.90
N ILE A 7 -10.77 -10.94 -12.43
CA ILE A 7 -10.94 -12.38 -12.12
C ILE A 7 -12.10 -13.02 -12.91
N ASP A 8 -12.58 -12.35 -13.96
CA ASP A 8 -13.66 -12.85 -14.81
C ASP A 8 -13.27 -14.10 -15.61
N HIS A 9 -11.98 -14.28 -15.91
CA HIS A 9 -11.44 -15.49 -16.53
C HIS A 9 -11.31 -16.68 -15.56
N LEU A 10 -11.59 -16.49 -14.27
CA LEU A 10 -11.43 -17.50 -13.22
C LEU A 10 -12.77 -18.07 -12.72
N LEU A 11 -13.89 -17.71 -13.36
CA LEU A 11 -15.22 -18.05 -12.87
C LEU A 11 -15.50 -19.55 -12.76
N GLU A 12 -14.86 -20.35 -13.61
CA GLU A 12 -15.00 -21.82 -13.63
C GLU A 12 -13.74 -22.53 -13.11
N GLU A 13 -12.75 -21.78 -12.66
CA GLU A 13 -11.46 -22.33 -12.23
C GLU A 13 -11.51 -22.89 -10.81
N ASN A 14 -10.72 -23.93 -10.57
CA ASN A 14 -10.57 -24.49 -9.23
C ASN A 14 -9.80 -23.52 -8.32
N PRO A 15 -10.34 -23.07 -7.16
CA PRO A 15 -9.66 -22.16 -6.24
C PRO A 15 -8.25 -22.62 -5.81
N PHE A 16 -8.00 -23.92 -5.79
CA PHE A 16 -6.69 -24.48 -5.44
C PHE A 16 -5.63 -24.24 -6.53
N ALA A 17 -6.04 -24.17 -7.80
CA ALA A 17 -5.18 -23.94 -8.96
C ALA A 17 -4.76 -22.46 -9.13
N LEU A 18 -5.42 -21.55 -8.42
CA LEU A 18 -5.17 -20.11 -8.52
C LEU A 18 -3.80 -19.72 -7.94
N SER A 19 -3.14 -18.76 -8.58
CA SER A 19 -1.97 -18.06 -8.05
C SER A 19 -2.29 -17.29 -6.77
N GLY A 20 -1.27 -16.91 -6.00
CA GLY A 20 -1.46 -16.15 -4.76
C GLY A 20 -2.22 -14.83 -4.96
N GLY A 21 -1.93 -14.12 -6.05
CA GLY A 21 -2.60 -12.87 -6.40
C GLY A 21 -4.05 -13.04 -6.84
N GLU A 22 -4.35 -14.12 -7.55
CA GLU A 22 -5.72 -14.46 -7.92
C GLU A 22 -6.54 -14.86 -6.69
N LYS A 23 -5.96 -15.66 -5.78
CA LYS A 23 -6.56 -15.98 -4.48
C LYS A 23 -6.89 -14.73 -3.68
N LEU A 24 -5.97 -13.76 -3.62
CA LEU A 24 -6.22 -12.46 -2.97
C LEU A 24 -7.41 -11.73 -3.59
N ARG A 25 -7.51 -11.70 -4.93
CA ARG A 25 -8.60 -11.02 -5.63
C ARG A 25 -9.94 -11.73 -5.42
N VAL A 26 -9.96 -13.06 -5.42
CA VAL A 26 -11.16 -13.84 -5.12
C VAL A 26 -11.61 -13.61 -3.67
N ALA A 27 -10.66 -13.58 -2.71
CA ALA A 27 -10.96 -13.24 -1.32
C ALA A 27 -11.49 -11.81 -1.17
N LEU A 28 -10.93 -10.84 -1.89
CA LEU A 28 -11.46 -9.48 -1.91
C LEU A 28 -12.88 -9.45 -2.53
N ALA A 29 -13.13 -10.22 -3.58
CA ALA A 29 -14.45 -10.31 -4.21
C ALA A 29 -15.51 -10.84 -3.24
N SER A 30 -15.19 -11.88 -2.47
CA SER A 30 -16.12 -12.49 -1.51
C SER A 30 -16.47 -11.55 -0.36
N VAL A 31 -15.58 -10.63 0.00
CA VAL A 31 -15.85 -9.59 1.00
C VAL A 31 -16.63 -8.42 0.38
N LEU A 32 -16.26 -7.97 -0.82
CA LEU A 32 -16.89 -6.80 -1.45
C LEU A 32 -18.36 -7.02 -1.81
N ILE A 33 -18.80 -8.26 -2.02
CA ILE A 33 -20.20 -8.57 -2.31
C ILE A 33 -21.15 -8.18 -1.16
N LEU A 34 -20.64 -8.10 0.07
CA LEU A 34 -21.37 -7.70 1.26
C LEU A 34 -21.53 -6.18 1.40
N ASP A 35 -20.98 -5.41 0.45
CA ASP A 35 -20.88 -3.94 0.49
C ASP A 35 -20.38 -3.34 1.83
N PRO A 36 -19.25 -3.83 2.40
CA PRO A 36 -18.75 -3.29 3.67
C PRO A 36 -18.29 -1.84 3.53
N LYS A 37 -18.62 -1.02 4.54
CA LYS A 37 -18.16 0.39 4.63
C LYS A 37 -16.69 0.52 5.07
N ILE A 38 -16.17 -0.51 5.76
CA ILE A 38 -14.78 -0.58 6.23
C ILE A 38 -14.15 -1.87 5.72
N LEU A 39 -12.97 -1.76 5.11
CA LEU A 39 -12.13 -2.89 4.70
C LEU A 39 -10.86 -2.91 5.53
N LEU A 40 -10.57 -4.07 6.12
CA LEU A 40 -9.35 -4.31 6.89
C LEU A 40 -8.46 -5.26 6.10
N PHE A 41 -7.21 -4.89 5.90
CA PHE A 41 -6.20 -5.71 5.23
C PHE A 41 -5.04 -5.97 6.17
N ASP A 42 -4.72 -7.24 6.41
CA ASP A 42 -3.55 -7.68 7.16
C ASP A 42 -2.54 -8.29 6.18
N GLU A 43 -1.44 -7.57 5.94
CA GLU A 43 -0.35 -7.96 5.03
C GLU A 43 -0.83 -8.53 3.67
N PRO A 44 -1.74 -7.84 2.96
CA PRO A 44 -2.46 -8.42 1.82
C PRO A 44 -1.54 -8.76 0.64
N THR A 45 -0.38 -8.13 0.55
CA THR A 45 0.56 -8.25 -0.56
C THR A 45 1.72 -9.19 -0.28
N ARG A 46 1.74 -9.87 0.86
CA ARG A 46 2.82 -10.78 1.24
C ARG A 46 2.87 -11.98 0.29
N GLY A 47 4.07 -12.28 -0.23
CA GLY A 47 4.28 -13.41 -1.15
C GLY A 47 3.75 -13.20 -2.57
N ILE A 48 3.38 -11.96 -2.92
CA ILE A 48 2.90 -11.58 -4.26
C ILE A 48 4.00 -10.82 -4.99
N ASP A 49 4.14 -11.05 -6.29
CA ASP A 49 5.08 -10.35 -7.16
C ASP A 49 4.73 -8.86 -7.33
N TRP A 50 5.71 -8.06 -7.77
CA TRP A 50 5.55 -6.61 -7.85
C TRP A 50 4.45 -6.14 -8.82
N GLU A 51 4.29 -6.80 -9.97
CA GLU A 51 3.28 -6.41 -10.97
C GLU A 51 1.87 -6.64 -10.41
N THR A 52 1.66 -7.80 -9.79
CA THR A 52 0.39 -8.13 -9.17
C THR A 52 0.08 -7.23 -7.98
N LYS A 53 1.10 -6.86 -7.17
CA LYS A 53 0.95 -5.83 -6.12
C LYS A 53 0.44 -4.52 -6.71
N LEU A 54 1.08 -3.98 -7.75
CA LEU A 54 0.66 -2.71 -8.37
C LEU A 54 -0.78 -2.76 -8.86
N SER A 55 -1.17 -3.86 -9.51
CA SER A 55 -2.54 -4.04 -9.97
C SER A 55 -3.53 -4.15 -8.79
N PHE A 56 -3.16 -4.80 -7.68
CA PHE A 56 -3.98 -4.79 -6.47
C PHE A 56 -4.14 -3.37 -5.90
N LEU A 57 -3.06 -2.58 -5.85
CA LEU A 57 -3.12 -1.19 -5.38
C LEU A 57 -4.02 -0.31 -6.25
N SER A 58 -4.08 -0.56 -7.57
CA SER A 58 -5.03 0.16 -8.44
C SER A 58 -6.49 -0.11 -8.08
N ASN A 59 -6.81 -1.30 -7.58
CA ASN A 59 -8.15 -1.61 -7.09
C ASN A 59 -8.41 -0.88 -5.77
N ILE A 60 -7.45 -0.92 -4.84
CA ILE A 60 -7.53 -0.20 -3.56
C ILE A 60 -7.75 1.31 -3.77
N LYS A 61 -7.01 1.92 -4.72
CA LYS A 61 -7.17 3.34 -5.09
C LYS A 61 -8.58 3.69 -5.58
N GLN A 62 -9.33 2.75 -6.14
CA GLN A 62 -10.72 2.97 -6.52
C GLN A 62 -11.68 2.77 -5.33
N LEU A 63 -11.39 1.81 -4.46
CA LEU A 63 -12.24 1.48 -3.31
C LEU A 63 -12.26 2.58 -2.25
N VAL A 64 -11.16 3.31 -2.05
CA VAL A 64 -11.07 4.40 -1.06
C VAL A 64 -12.08 5.54 -1.31
N HIS A 65 -12.61 5.69 -2.52
CA HIS A 65 -13.60 6.73 -2.82
C HIS A 65 -14.98 6.49 -2.17
N THR A 66 -15.26 5.25 -1.78
CA THR A 66 -16.59 4.86 -1.27
C THR A 66 -16.54 4.15 0.07
N ARG A 67 -15.34 3.87 0.58
CA ARG A 67 -15.10 3.01 1.75
C ARG A 67 -13.90 3.51 2.54
N THR A 68 -13.90 3.24 3.83
CA THR A 68 -12.70 3.37 4.67
C THR A 68 -11.84 2.12 4.52
N ILE A 69 -10.53 2.30 4.37
CA ILE A 69 -9.57 1.21 4.27
C ILE A 69 -8.55 1.34 5.38
N VAL A 70 -8.33 0.26 6.12
CA VAL A 70 -7.23 0.12 7.09
C VAL A 70 -6.31 -0.97 6.59
N LEU A 71 -5.03 -0.64 6.44
CA LEU A 71 -4.00 -1.54 5.94
C LEU A 71 -2.91 -1.68 7.01
N ALA A 72 -2.74 -2.89 7.53
CA ALA A 72 -1.59 -3.26 8.33
C ALA A 72 -0.51 -3.83 7.40
N THR A 73 0.66 -3.19 7.37
CA THR A 73 1.80 -3.71 6.62
C THR A 73 3.14 -3.20 7.17
N HIS A 74 4.18 -4.02 7.03
CA HIS A 74 5.58 -3.61 7.18
C HIS A 74 6.23 -3.13 5.87
N ASP A 75 5.52 -3.21 4.73
CA ASP A 75 6.03 -2.79 3.41
C ASP A 75 5.91 -1.26 3.23
N VAL A 76 6.97 -0.54 3.58
CA VAL A 76 7.00 0.93 3.48
C VAL A 76 7.01 1.45 2.04
N GLU A 77 7.48 0.65 1.08
CA GLU A 77 7.45 1.02 -0.35
C GLU A 77 6.01 0.96 -0.87
N LEU A 78 5.23 -0.02 -0.40
CA LEU A 78 3.81 -0.08 -0.67
C LEU A 78 3.07 1.15 -0.11
N LEU A 79 3.36 1.51 1.15
CA LEU A 79 2.76 2.68 1.79
C LEU A 79 3.12 3.99 1.09
N ALA A 80 4.34 4.12 0.59
CA ALA A 80 4.80 5.27 -0.20
C ALA A 80 3.94 5.52 -1.45
N GLU A 81 3.59 4.45 -2.18
CA GLU A 81 2.83 4.47 -3.44
C GLU A 81 1.30 4.60 -3.26
N LEU A 82 0.82 4.36 -2.04
CA LEU A 82 -0.57 4.57 -1.66
C LEU A 82 -0.84 6.01 -1.23
N ASN A 83 -2.05 6.48 -1.50
CA ASN A 83 -2.54 7.73 -0.94
C ASN A 83 -3.21 7.44 0.39
N VAL A 84 -2.40 7.38 1.44
CA VAL A 84 -2.84 7.14 2.82
C VAL A 84 -2.90 8.48 3.56
N ASN A 85 -4.00 8.72 4.28
CA ASN A 85 -4.18 9.95 5.05
C ASN A 85 -3.34 9.90 6.33
N ASP A 86 -3.53 8.83 7.11
CA ASP A 86 -2.95 8.66 8.45
C ASP A 86 -2.13 7.38 8.53
N VAL A 87 -0.97 7.46 9.17
CA VAL A 87 -0.08 6.32 9.42
C VAL A 87 0.16 6.21 10.91
N ILE A 88 -0.01 5.00 11.43
CA ILE A 88 0.21 4.65 12.83
C ILE A 88 1.32 3.61 12.88
N VAL A 89 2.36 3.88 13.66
CA VAL A 89 3.45 2.93 13.94
C VAL A 89 3.20 2.29 15.29
N LEU A 90 3.13 0.96 15.29
CA LEU A 90 2.99 0.14 16.48
C LEU A 90 4.32 -0.54 16.81
N ASN A 91 4.70 -0.51 18.09
CA ASN A 91 5.82 -1.29 18.61
C ASN A 91 5.44 -1.83 20.00
N ASP A 92 5.65 -3.12 20.25
CA ASP A 92 5.32 -3.79 21.53
C ASP A 92 3.90 -3.50 22.04
N GLY A 93 2.92 -3.52 21.14
CA GLY A 93 1.50 -3.28 21.45
C GLY A 93 1.16 -1.83 21.78
N ARG A 94 2.08 -0.87 21.56
CA ARG A 94 1.86 0.56 21.81
C ARG A 94 2.00 1.37 20.52
N VAL A 95 1.22 2.44 20.42
CA VAL A 95 1.42 3.46 19.38
C VAL A 95 2.66 4.27 19.75
N VAL A 96 3.68 4.20 18.91
CA VAL A 96 4.96 4.91 19.11
C VAL A 96 5.13 6.12 18.20
N LEU A 97 4.39 6.16 17.08
CA LEU A 97 4.35 7.30 16.18
C LEU A 97 3.00 7.34 15.47
N THR A 98 2.48 8.54 15.24
CA THR A 98 1.28 8.77 14.44
C THR A 98 1.43 10.07 13.69
N GLY A 99 0.84 10.17 12.51
CA GLY A 99 0.87 11.39 11.70
C GLY A 99 0.45 11.09 10.27
N ASN A 100 0.54 12.09 9.41
CA ASN A 100 0.30 11.85 8.00
C ASN A 100 1.43 11.03 7.36
N LYS A 101 1.19 10.52 6.15
CA LYS A 101 2.17 9.71 5.40
C LYS A 101 3.57 10.33 5.35
N ARG A 102 3.67 11.64 5.09
CA ARG A 102 4.96 12.33 4.96
C ARG A 102 5.68 12.41 6.30
N GLU A 103 4.96 12.84 7.34
CA GLU A 103 5.49 12.97 8.70
C GLU A 103 6.05 11.64 9.21
N VAL A 104 5.36 10.53 8.95
CA VAL A 104 5.79 9.22 9.44
C VAL A 104 6.90 8.63 8.57
N LEU A 105 6.73 8.55 7.25
CA LEU A 105 7.67 7.84 6.37
C LEU A 105 9.01 8.59 6.18
N SER A 106 9.06 9.90 6.40
CA SER A 106 10.32 10.65 6.36
C SER A 106 11.06 10.68 7.71
N ASN A 107 10.38 10.29 8.80
CA ASN A 107 10.94 10.38 10.15
C ASN A 107 11.97 9.26 10.39
N PRO A 108 13.24 9.59 10.68
CA PRO A 108 14.28 8.58 10.94
C PRO A 108 14.00 7.74 12.20
N ALA A 109 13.11 8.19 13.10
CA ALA A 109 12.75 7.43 14.29
C ALA A 109 12.09 6.09 13.98
N ILE A 110 11.48 5.91 12.80
CA ILE A 110 10.86 4.62 12.43
C ILE A 110 11.90 3.49 12.33
N GLU A 111 13.16 3.81 12.06
CA GLU A 111 14.26 2.83 11.99
C GLU A 111 14.54 2.16 13.34
N LYS A 112 14.29 2.87 14.44
CA LYS A 112 14.43 2.32 15.79
C LYS A 112 13.40 1.23 16.11
N TYR A 113 12.31 1.17 15.34
CA TYR A 113 11.22 0.22 15.49
C TYR A 113 11.26 -0.88 14.42
N GLY A 114 12.41 -1.08 13.76
CA GLY A 114 12.59 -2.15 12.76
C GLY A 114 11.97 -1.88 11.39
N LEU A 115 11.47 -0.67 11.15
CA LEU A 115 11.03 -0.24 9.82
C LEU A 115 12.20 0.40 9.07
N VAL A 116 12.06 0.56 7.75
CA VAL A 116 12.99 1.34 6.94
C VAL A 116 12.25 2.52 6.34
N ARG A 117 12.96 3.56 5.91
CA ARG A 117 12.33 4.63 5.11
C ARG A 117 12.23 4.17 3.64
N PRO A 118 11.29 4.71 2.86
CA PRO A 118 11.24 4.43 1.42
C PRO A 118 12.59 4.75 0.75
N LYS A 119 13.05 3.90 -0.18
CA LYS A 119 14.34 4.09 -0.88
C LYS A 119 14.45 5.44 -1.56
N ILE A 120 13.33 5.92 -2.11
CA ILE A 120 13.26 7.24 -2.75
C ILE A 120 13.58 8.38 -1.77
N THR A 121 13.21 8.24 -0.49
CA THR A 121 13.53 9.22 0.55
C THR A 121 15.03 9.31 0.79
N TYR A 122 15.75 8.18 0.82
CA TYR A 122 17.21 8.20 0.93
C TYR A 122 17.87 8.83 -0.29
N LEU A 123 17.41 8.48 -1.50
CA LEU A 123 17.93 9.04 -2.74
C LEU A 123 17.78 10.56 -2.78
N MET A 124 16.57 11.06 -2.53
CA MET A 124 16.30 12.50 -2.56
C MET A 124 17.09 13.24 -1.48
N LYS A 125 17.26 12.65 -0.30
CA LYS A 125 18.12 13.22 0.76
C LYS A 125 19.57 13.38 0.29
N SER A 126 20.13 12.38 -0.40
CA SER A 126 21.48 12.45 -0.98
C SER A 126 21.60 13.50 -2.09
N LEU A 127 20.48 13.92 -2.70
CA LEU A 127 20.39 15.00 -3.67
C LEU A 127 20.07 16.37 -3.04
N GLY A 128 20.04 16.47 -1.70
CA GLY A 128 19.77 17.72 -0.97
C GLY A 128 18.28 18.08 -0.86
N ALA A 129 17.37 17.16 -1.17
CA ALA A 129 15.92 17.36 -1.05
C ALA A 129 15.34 16.54 0.11
N GLU A 130 14.52 17.16 0.95
CA GLU A 130 13.93 16.53 2.13
C GLU A 130 12.42 16.33 2.02
N GLY A 131 11.89 15.41 2.83
CA GLY A 131 10.45 15.17 2.95
C GLY A 131 9.79 14.44 1.77
N ILE A 132 10.55 13.98 0.78
CA ILE A 132 10.02 13.24 -0.37
C ILE A 132 9.87 11.76 -0.02
N VAL A 133 8.66 11.24 -0.13
CA VAL A 133 8.32 9.86 0.32
C VAL A 133 7.80 8.96 -0.77
N SER A 134 7.61 9.46 -2.00
CA SER A 134 7.14 8.66 -3.15
C SER A 134 7.88 9.01 -4.44
N ILE A 135 7.88 8.08 -5.40
CA ILE A 135 8.51 8.31 -6.72
C ILE A 135 7.83 9.46 -7.46
N ASN A 136 6.50 9.54 -7.38
CA ASN A 136 5.74 10.61 -8.02
C ASN A 136 6.09 12.01 -7.48
N GLU A 137 6.34 12.14 -6.18
CA GLU A 137 6.83 13.38 -5.58
C GLU A 137 8.24 13.73 -6.05
N ALA A 138 9.14 12.74 -6.08
CA ALA A 138 10.51 12.94 -6.55
C ALA A 138 10.55 13.42 -8.01
N LEU A 139 9.77 12.79 -8.90
CA LEU A 139 9.68 13.18 -10.30
C LEU A 139 9.15 14.61 -10.48
N LYS A 140 8.17 15.03 -9.67
CA LYS A 140 7.67 16.41 -9.68
C LYS A 140 8.76 17.39 -9.23
N SER A 141 9.48 17.07 -8.15
CA SER A 141 10.56 17.90 -7.63
C SER A 141 11.69 18.10 -8.65
N ILE A 142 12.10 17.04 -9.34
CA ILE A 142 13.19 17.11 -10.33
C ILE A 142 12.76 17.90 -11.58
N ARG A 143 11.50 17.76 -12.02
CA ARG A 143 10.98 18.50 -13.18
C ARG A 143 10.96 20.01 -12.96
N CYS A 144 10.86 20.49 -11.73
CA CYS A 144 10.92 21.91 -11.39
C CYS A 144 12.34 22.50 -11.38
N LEU A 145 13.38 21.69 -11.56
CA LEU A 145 14.78 22.14 -11.67
C LEU A 145 15.23 22.39 -13.11
N LYS A 146 14.33 22.20 -14.09
CA LYS A 146 14.51 22.60 -15.50
C LYS A 146 13.76 23.90 -15.76
#